data_AF-A0A3M9YQS6-F1
#
_entry.id   AF-A0A3M9YQS6-F1
#
_cell.length_a   1.000
_cell.length_b   1.000
_cell.length_c   1.000
_cell.angle_alpha   90.00
_cell.angle_beta   90.00
_cell.angle_gamma   90.00
#
_symmetry.space_group_name_H-M   'P 1'
#
loop_
_entity.id
_entity.type
_entity.pdbx_description
1 polymer ?
#
loop_
_entity_poly.entity_id
_entity_poly.type
_entity_poly.pdbx_seq_one_letter_code
_entity_poly.pdbx_strand_id
1 'polypeptide(L)'
;MLYPNRLQAALLFERREDCLDAVMRDFTRIEGMRTGTAFHLSECNPGRFYRLFNATEELMLTFERIDRPADPDAFRAALASPYTGIVTPDIRERLARTDSHILLEVSHGVLAGVEEDPKLAGLFTAIGHKRAGASQAEFERRLRVLTLMTRITIDHAMPLAVHWTQSDTFLSGDLFDRIAAGDETPGPLHIHPILFGPRPAAGDEALIGVRTFGVRHWLGREVIIQPNVLPWAANLETVFAFLRVATMPGGYIIPDGDTFGPEDRSLSYRVLHHDAGTVIGDGAPVDVPTYELVPLKHVEYGYVTPDHVPDANVFDDRAFPAGIMPDDQNSKMALANEWGEKRKLAEGIGGRFEVRAAGEAEAAPPPPPPPSPVIAPTPSQPGLPSLSGRGLRSRVFGRKEA
;
A
#
# COMPACT_ATOMS: atom_id res chain seq x y z
N MET A 1 -12.86 12.76 4.70
CA MET A 1 -11.99 13.42 3.69
C MET A 1 -11.11 12.34 3.09
N LEU A 2 -11.03 12.24 1.76
CA LEU A 2 -10.29 11.14 1.12
C LEU A 2 -8.78 11.40 1.11
N TYR A 3 -8.33 12.62 0.79
CA TYR A 3 -6.91 12.96 0.73
C TYR A 3 -6.54 13.94 1.84
N PRO A 4 -5.56 13.64 2.72
CA PRO A 4 -5.08 14.62 3.68
C PRO A 4 -4.43 15.81 2.97
N ASN A 5 -4.69 17.03 3.46
CA ASN A 5 -4.09 18.23 2.89
C ASN A 5 -2.63 18.39 3.33
N ARG A 6 -2.36 18.10 4.60
CA ARG A 6 -1.04 18.18 5.23
C ARG A 6 -0.41 16.80 5.35
N LEU A 7 0.79 16.64 4.83
CA LEU A 7 1.63 15.45 4.99
C LEU A 7 2.92 15.83 5.72
N GLN A 8 3.37 14.97 6.63
CA GLN A 8 4.54 15.25 7.44
C GLN A 8 5.46 14.04 7.56
N ALA A 9 6.74 14.33 7.79
CA ALA A 9 7.73 13.36 8.22
C ALA A 9 8.53 13.97 9.36
N ALA A 10 8.63 13.26 10.49
CA ALA A 10 9.53 13.63 11.57
C ALA A 10 10.75 12.73 11.55
N LEU A 11 11.92 13.32 11.32
CA LEU A 11 13.22 12.64 11.34
C LEU A 11 13.87 12.90 12.69
N LEU A 12 14.12 11.83 13.44
CA LEU A 12 14.50 11.86 14.84
C LEU A 12 16.00 11.60 15.01
N PHE A 13 16.67 12.44 15.80
CA PHE A 13 18.13 12.43 15.95
C PHE A 13 18.56 12.39 17.41
N GLU A 14 19.68 11.72 17.68
CA GLU A 14 20.31 11.66 19.00
C GLU A 14 20.92 12.99 19.44
N ARG A 15 21.21 13.88 18.48
CA ARG A 15 21.78 15.19 18.71
C ARG A 15 21.20 16.18 17.72
N ARG A 16 21.44 17.46 17.98
CA ARG A 16 21.09 18.52 17.04
C ARG A 16 21.87 18.36 15.73
N GLU A 17 21.13 18.41 14.61
CA GLU A 17 21.70 18.40 13.26
C GLU A 17 21.54 19.78 12.60
N ASP A 18 22.64 20.32 12.05
CA ASP A 18 22.71 21.66 11.46
C ASP A 18 22.74 21.64 9.92
N CYS A 19 22.03 20.69 9.31
CA CYS A 19 22.01 20.47 7.86
C CYS A 19 20.85 21.14 7.11
N LEU A 20 19.94 21.83 7.81
CA LEU A 20 18.66 22.30 7.24
C LEU A 20 18.84 23.20 6.00
N ASP A 21 19.82 24.11 6.03
CA ASP A 21 20.15 24.99 4.90
C ASP A 21 20.60 24.20 3.67
N ALA A 22 21.41 23.16 3.87
CA ALA A 22 21.92 22.32 2.80
C ALA A 22 20.82 21.45 2.21
N VAL A 23 19.97 20.85 3.07
CA VAL A 23 18.79 20.08 2.68
C VAL A 23 17.84 20.91 1.83
N MET A 24 17.50 22.13 2.27
CA MET A 24 16.60 23.02 1.52
C MET A 24 17.18 23.39 0.15
N ARG A 25 18.47 23.73 0.07
CA ARG A 25 19.13 24.08 -1.21
C ARG A 25 19.19 22.89 -2.16
N ASP A 26 19.54 21.71 -1.66
CA ASP A 26 19.58 20.50 -2.47
C ASP A 26 18.20 20.10 -2.94
N PHE A 27 17.17 20.26 -2.11
CA PHE A 27 15.79 20.07 -2.53
C PHE A 27 15.44 21.00 -3.71
N THR A 28 15.63 22.31 -3.56
CA THR A 28 15.29 23.27 -4.63
C THR A 28 16.06 22.97 -5.92
N ARG A 29 17.34 22.58 -5.81
CA ARG A 29 18.18 22.21 -6.95
C ARG A 29 17.69 20.94 -7.63
N ILE A 30 17.52 19.85 -6.87
CA ILE A 30 17.14 18.54 -7.40
C ILE A 30 15.74 18.58 -8.00
N GLU A 31 14.78 19.17 -7.27
CA GLU A 31 13.40 19.30 -7.74
C GLU A 31 13.32 20.19 -8.98
N GLY A 32 13.99 21.35 -8.98
CA GLY A 32 14.05 22.24 -10.14
C GLY A 32 14.66 21.58 -11.37
N MET A 33 15.70 20.74 -11.21
CA MET A 33 16.28 19.97 -12.31
C MET A 33 15.36 18.86 -12.82
N ARG A 34 14.59 18.22 -11.93
CA ARG A 34 13.72 17.07 -12.26
C ARG A 34 12.43 17.48 -12.94
N THR A 35 11.79 18.54 -12.46
CA THR A 35 10.42 18.92 -12.87
C THR A 35 10.34 20.29 -13.54
N GLY A 36 11.38 21.11 -13.43
CA GLY A 36 11.34 22.52 -13.83
C GLY A 36 10.56 23.41 -12.86
N THR A 37 10.02 22.85 -11.77
CA THR A 37 9.23 23.58 -10.78
C THR A 37 10.14 24.45 -9.91
N ALA A 38 9.82 25.75 -9.83
CA ALA A 38 10.55 26.70 -8.98
C ALA A 38 9.82 26.92 -7.65
N PHE A 39 10.49 26.61 -6.55
CA PHE A 39 9.99 26.92 -5.20
C PHE A 39 10.64 28.21 -4.71
N HIS A 40 9.82 29.17 -4.27
CA HIS A 40 10.29 30.46 -3.78
C HIS A 40 10.31 30.47 -2.25
N LEU A 41 11.36 31.05 -1.66
CA LEU A 41 11.44 31.24 -0.22
C LEU A 41 10.40 32.27 0.23
N SER A 42 9.40 31.83 1.01
CA SER A 42 8.34 32.70 1.52
C SER A 42 8.64 33.22 2.93
N GLU A 43 9.27 32.40 3.76
CA GLU A 43 9.62 32.73 5.14
C GLU A 43 10.87 31.94 5.57
N CYS A 44 11.75 32.54 6.38
CA CYS A 44 12.92 31.85 6.91
C CYS A 44 13.38 32.37 8.27
N ASN A 45 13.95 31.44 9.05
CA ASN A 45 14.83 31.71 10.16
C ASN A 45 16.06 30.80 9.99
N PRO A 46 17.20 31.32 9.47
CA PRO A 46 18.30 30.48 9.02
C PRO A 46 18.78 29.45 10.03
N GLY A 47 19.03 28.23 9.55
CA GLY A 47 19.39 27.09 10.40
C GLY A 47 18.26 26.51 11.26
N ARG A 48 17.11 27.16 11.40
CA ARG A 48 15.99 26.68 12.23
C ARG A 48 14.74 26.38 11.44
N PHE A 49 14.42 27.20 10.44
CA PHE A 49 13.15 27.12 9.75
C PHE A 49 13.25 27.69 8.32
N TYR A 50 12.66 26.98 7.37
CA TYR A 50 12.47 27.45 6.00
C TYR A 50 11.08 27.08 5.52
N ARG A 51 10.42 28.04 4.87
CA ARG A 51 9.15 27.82 4.18
C ARG A 51 9.29 28.19 2.72
N LEU A 52 8.99 27.23 1.85
CA LEU A 52 9.00 27.42 0.41
C LEU A 52 7.58 27.35 -0.13
N PHE A 53 7.27 28.17 -1.13
CA PHE A 53 5.99 28.18 -1.80
C PHE A 53 6.17 28.06 -3.32
N ASN A 54 5.36 27.21 -3.93
CA ASN A 54 5.19 27.20 -5.38
C ASN A 54 3.77 27.67 -5.73
N ALA A 55 3.68 28.78 -6.47
CA ALA A 55 2.39 29.40 -6.81
C ALA A 55 1.61 28.65 -7.89
N THR A 56 2.28 27.86 -8.73
CA THR A 56 1.65 27.13 -9.85
C THR A 56 0.95 25.86 -9.38
N GLU A 57 1.61 25.12 -8.50
CA GLU A 57 1.13 23.89 -7.87
C GLU A 57 0.42 24.17 -6.53
N GLU A 58 0.43 25.42 -6.07
CA GLU A 58 -0.09 25.85 -4.76
C GLU A 58 0.45 25.02 -3.59
N LEU A 59 1.73 24.63 -3.67
CA LEU A 59 2.39 23.80 -2.66
C LEU A 59 3.17 24.65 -1.66
N MET A 60 2.96 24.38 -0.38
CA MET A 60 3.72 24.92 0.74
C MET A 60 4.60 23.83 1.34
N LEU A 61 5.90 24.09 1.41
CA LEU A 61 6.88 23.19 1.99
C LEU A 61 7.44 23.83 3.26
N THR A 62 7.52 23.07 4.34
CA THR A 62 8.15 23.52 5.58
C THR A 62 9.28 22.57 5.95
N PHE A 63 10.42 23.16 6.30
CA PHE A 63 11.58 22.51 6.89
C PHE A 63 11.80 23.16 8.25
N GLU A 64 11.64 22.42 9.33
CA GLU A 64 11.78 22.96 10.68
C GLU A 64 12.66 22.06 11.54
N ARG A 65 13.68 22.65 12.17
CA ARG A 65 14.47 21.97 13.21
C ARG A 65 13.88 22.30 14.57
N ILE A 66 13.65 21.26 15.35
CA ILE A 66 13.12 21.34 16.71
C ILE A 66 14.18 20.82 17.67
N ASP A 67 14.75 21.75 18.44
CA ASP A 67 15.85 21.53 19.40
C ASP A 67 15.31 20.99 20.75
N ARG A 68 14.46 19.96 20.69
CA ARG A 68 13.95 19.22 21.84
C ARG A 68 13.46 17.83 21.42
N PRO A 69 13.36 16.88 22.36
CA PRO A 69 12.70 15.61 22.12
C PRO A 69 11.28 15.82 21.60
N ALA A 70 10.86 14.94 20.68
CA ALA A 70 9.49 14.88 20.24
C ALA A 70 8.57 14.40 21.39
N ASP A 71 7.31 14.83 21.36
CA ASP A 71 6.33 14.42 22.36
C ASP A 71 6.00 12.93 22.18
N PRO A 72 6.27 12.05 23.17
CA PRO A 72 5.96 10.63 23.05
C PRO A 72 4.47 10.34 22.82
N ASP A 73 3.58 11.21 23.31
CA ASP A 73 2.14 11.04 23.14
C ASP A 73 1.70 11.23 21.69
N ALA A 74 2.43 12.04 20.91
CA ALA A 74 2.18 12.20 19.47
C ALA A 74 2.41 10.89 18.69
N PHE A 75 3.15 9.93 19.27
CA PHE A 75 3.55 8.68 18.63
C PHE A 75 2.75 7.46 19.08
N ARG A 76 1.74 7.65 19.94
CA ARG A 76 1.02 6.56 20.59
C ARG A 76 0.38 5.58 19.59
N ALA A 77 -0.23 6.08 18.53
CA ALA A 77 -0.90 5.27 17.51
C ALA A 77 0.12 4.43 16.71
N ALA A 78 1.13 5.07 16.12
CA ALA A 78 2.22 4.39 15.42
C ALA A 78 2.93 3.33 16.26
N LEU A 79 3.17 3.60 17.55
CA LEU A 79 3.81 2.67 18.49
C LEU A 79 2.91 1.54 18.99
N ALA A 80 1.59 1.68 18.85
CA ALA A 80 0.63 0.63 19.17
C ALA A 80 0.49 -0.39 18.04
N SER A 81 0.90 -0.03 16.81
CA SER A 81 0.85 -0.93 15.67
C SER A 81 1.82 -2.11 15.83
N PRO A 82 1.34 -3.37 15.76
CA PRO A 82 2.21 -4.55 15.72
C PRO A 82 3.18 -4.50 14.53
N TYR A 83 2.75 -3.94 13.40
CA TYR A 83 3.59 -3.84 12.21
C TYR A 83 4.85 -3.00 12.47
N THR A 84 4.71 -1.86 13.15
CA THR A 84 5.85 -1.03 13.56
C THR A 84 6.87 -1.83 14.37
N GLY A 85 6.41 -2.65 15.33
CA GLY A 85 7.28 -3.50 16.14
C GLY A 85 7.95 -4.63 15.36
N ILE A 86 7.38 -5.07 14.24
CA ILE A 86 7.99 -6.05 13.35
C ILE A 86 9.07 -5.39 12.47
N VAL A 87 8.76 -4.24 11.86
CA VAL A 87 9.67 -3.60 10.90
C VAL A 87 10.79 -2.80 11.56
N THR A 88 10.56 -2.29 12.77
CA THR A 88 11.53 -1.55 13.58
C THR A 88 11.48 -2.03 15.05
N PRO A 89 12.01 -3.22 15.38
CA PRO A 89 11.84 -3.83 16.71
C PRO A 89 12.42 -3.02 17.88
N ASP A 90 13.45 -2.23 17.63
CA ASP A 90 14.16 -1.38 18.59
C ASP A 90 13.62 0.06 18.63
N ILE A 91 12.46 0.34 18.02
CA ILE A 91 11.95 1.70 17.87
C ILE A 91 11.83 2.45 19.20
N ARG A 92 11.40 1.78 20.28
CA ARG A 92 11.25 2.43 21.59
C ARG A 92 12.58 2.89 22.17
N GLU A 93 13.65 2.12 21.96
CA GLU A 93 15.00 2.49 22.38
C GLU A 93 15.52 3.68 21.56
N ARG A 94 15.30 3.66 20.24
CA ARG A 94 15.66 4.78 19.34
C ARG A 94 14.97 6.09 19.76
N LEU A 95 13.68 6.03 20.07
CA LEU A 95 12.92 7.19 20.54
C LEU A 95 13.44 7.71 21.88
N ALA A 96 13.79 6.82 22.82
CA ALA A 96 14.32 7.22 24.12
C ALA A 96 15.67 7.94 24.04
N ARG A 97 16.42 7.76 22.95
CA ARG A 97 17.71 8.42 22.68
C ARG A 97 17.56 9.72 21.87
N THR A 98 16.34 10.09 21.47
CA THR A 98 16.12 11.25 20.59
C THR A 98 16.12 12.55 21.40
N ASP A 99 17.03 13.46 21.07
CA ASP A 99 17.12 14.79 21.70
C ASP A 99 16.68 15.93 20.78
N SER A 100 16.59 15.69 19.47
CA SER A 100 16.10 16.68 18.51
C SER A 100 15.43 16.01 17.31
N HIS A 101 14.73 16.81 16.51
CA HIS A 101 14.13 16.32 15.28
C HIS A 101 14.04 17.39 14.18
N ILE A 102 14.01 16.94 12.94
CA ILE A 102 13.64 17.74 11.78
C ILE A 102 12.23 17.35 11.35
N LEU A 103 11.32 18.32 11.33
CA LEU A 103 9.97 18.19 10.81
C LEU A 103 9.95 18.69 9.37
N LEU A 104 9.57 17.80 8.47
CA LEU A 104 9.34 18.11 7.07
C LEU A 104 7.84 18.06 6.81
N GLU A 105 7.34 19.02 6.08
CA GLU A 105 5.92 19.11 5.77
C GLU A 105 5.68 19.56 4.35
N VAL A 106 4.65 18.97 3.74
CA VAL A 106 4.08 19.40 2.47
C VAL A 106 2.58 19.58 2.65
N SER A 107 2.08 20.77 2.33
CA SER A 107 0.66 21.06 2.29
C SER A 107 0.25 21.74 0.99
N HIS A 108 -1.03 21.61 0.62
CA HIS A 108 -1.63 22.39 -0.46
C HIS A 108 -2.30 23.64 0.11
N GLY A 109 -2.29 24.70 -0.71
CA GLY A 109 -2.91 25.98 -0.44
C GLY A 109 -2.01 26.96 0.32
N VAL A 110 -2.30 28.25 0.14
CA VAL A 110 -1.56 29.37 0.76
C VAL A 110 -1.78 29.45 2.27
N LEU A 111 -2.85 28.81 2.77
CA LEU A 111 -3.25 28.88 4.17
C LEU A 111 -2.84 27.63 4.98
N ALA A 112 -1.94 26.78 4.48
CA ALA A 112 -1.28 25.72 5.25
C ALA A 112 -2.21 24.91 6.19
N GLY A 113 -3.36 24.45 5.69
CA GLY A 113 -4.31 23.64 6.48
C GLY A 113 -5.38 24.40 7.26
N VAL A 114 -5.50 25.74 7.14
CA VAL A 114 -6.64 26.50 7.67
C VAL A 114 -7.98 26.00 7.10
N GLU A 115 -7.97 25.42 5.90
CA GLU A 115 -9.13 24.74 5.31
C GLU A 115 -9.56 23.47 6.05
N GLU A 116 -8.76 22.97 7.01
CA GLU A 116 -9.12 21.85 7.89
C GLU A 116 -9.98 22.28 9.07
N ASP A 117 -10.06 23.59 9.38
CA ASP A 117 -11.06 24.11 10.32
C ASP A 117 -12.46 23.89 9.73
N PRO A 118 -13.34 23.10 10.39
CA PRO A 118 -14.68 22.80 9.89
C PRO A 118 -15.51 24.03 9.52
N LYS A 119 -15.31 25.17 10.22
CA LYS A 119 -16.04 26.41 9.97
C LYS A 119 -15.59 27.08 8.67
N LEU A 120 -14.28 27.14 8.43
CA LEU A 120 -13.72 27.75 7.23
C LEU A 120 -13.89 26.84 6.02
N ALA A 121 -13.78 25.53 6.19
CA ALA A 121 -14.10 24.54 5.16
C ALA A 121 -15.54 24.70 4.62
N GLY A 122 -16.51 24.93 5.53
CA GLY A 122 -17.91 25.16 5.16
C GLY A 122 -18.11 26.45 4.37
N LEU A 123 -17.43 27.53 4.75
CA LEU A 123 -17.44 28.81 4.03
C LEU A 123 -16.87 28.68 2.61
N PHE A 124 -15.71 28.01 2.46
CA PHE A 124 -15.09 27.78 1.15
C PHE A 124 -15.97 26.91 0.25
N THR A 125 -16.60 25.88 0.81
CA THR A 125 -17.55 25.03 0.07
C THR A 125 -18.76 25.84 -0.42
N ALA A 126 -19.31 26.72 0.42
CA ALA A 126 -20.49 27.53 0.09
C ALA A 126 -20.25 28.54 -1.05
N ILE A 127 -19.01 29.02 -1.23
CA ILE A 127 -18.62 29.89 -2.34
C ILE A 127 -18.12 29.14 -3.58
N GLY A 128 -18.23 27.80 -3.59
CA GLY A 128 -17.79 26.95 -4.69
C GLY A 128 -16.27 26.87 -4.84
N HIS A 129 -15.51 27.23 -3.81
CA HIS A 129 -14.06 27.09 -3.83
C HIS A 129 -13.70 25.61 -3.79
N LYS A 130 -13.01 25.14 -4.84
CA LYS A 130 -12.48 23.78 -4.85
C LYS A 130 -11.35 23.71 -3.82
N ARG A 131 -11.49 22.81 -2.86
CA ARG A 131 -10.49 22.61 -1.82
C ARG A 131 -9.16 22.21 -2.45
N ALA A 132 -8.06 22.83 -2.03
CA ALA A 132 -6.75 22.52 -2.58
C ALA A 132 -6.37 21.07 -2.23
N GLY A 133 -5.69 20.39 -3.15
CA GLY A 133 -5.20 19.03 -2.92
C GLY A 133 -6.28 17.94 -2.88
N ALA A 134 -7.45 18.19 -3.47
CA ALA A 134 -8.62 17.31 -3.45
C ALA A 134 -8.58 16.18 -4.50
N SER A 135 -7.59 16.15 -5.39
CA SER A 135 -7.38 15.07 -6.36
C SER A 135 -6.28 14.09 -5.94
N GLN A 136 -6.36 12.86 -6.45
CA GLN A 136 -5.32 11.85 -6.26
C GLN A 136 -3.95 12.32 -6.79
N ALA A 137 -3.92 12.97 -7.96
CA ALA A 137 -2.69 13.45 -8.57
C ALA A 137 -1.96 14.48 -7.69
N GLU A 138 -2.71 15.41 -7.08
CA GLU A 138 -2.17 16.37 -6.13
C GLU A 138 -1.68 15.69 -4.85
N PHE A 139 -2.41 14.68 -4.35
CA PHE A 139 -2.02 13.90 -3.19
C PHE A 139 -0.71 13.14 -3.43
N GLU A 140 -0.60 12.43 -4.55
CA GLU A 140 0.62 11.73 -4.94
C GLU A 140 1.77 12.71 -5.20
N ARG A 141 1.49 13.92 -5.69
CA ARG A 141 2.49 14.98 -5.81
C ARG A 141 3.05 15.38 -4.44
N ARG A 142 2.18 15.58 -3.44
CA ARG A 142 2.63 15.88 -2.06
C ARG A 142 3.49 14.75 -1.51
N LEU A 143 3.09 13.49 -1.73
CA LEU A 143 3.87 12.31 -1.32
C LEU A 143 5.27 12.32 -1.95
N ARG A 144 5.35 12.49 -3.29
CA ARG A 144 6.64 12.53 -4.00
C ARG A 144 7.58 13.62 -3.50
N VAL A 145 7.03 14.82 -3.23
CA VAL A 145 7.82 15.96 -2.72
C VAL A 145 8.31 15.67 -1.30
N LEU A 146 7.43 15.20 -0.41
CA LEU A 146 7.81 14.87 0.96
C LEU A 146 8.84 13.75 1.00
N THR A 147 8.68 12.71 0.19
CA THR A 147 9.65 11.61 0.07
C THR A 147 11.01 12.13 -0.37
N LEU A 148 11.06 13.02 -1.37
CA LEU A 148 12.32 13.63 -1.81
C LEU A 148 12.98 14.44 -0.69
N MET A 149 12.22 15.28 0.02
CA MET A 149 12.74 16.07 1.16
C MET A 149 13.31 15.15 2.24
N THR A 150 12.61 14.07 2.60
CA THR A 150 13.06 13.09 3.59
C THR A 150 14.34 12.39 3.16
N ARG A 151 14.42 11.93 1.90
CA ARG A 151 15.64 11.26 1.37
C ARG A 151 16.86 12.18 1.37
N ILE A 152 16.69 13.42 0.90
CA ILE A 152 17.78 14.41 0.96
C ILE A 152 18.22 14.64 2.41
N THR A 153 17.27 14.70 3.36
CA THR A 153 17.63 14.87 4.77
C THR A 153 18.43 13.68 5.30
N ILE A 154 18.04 12.46 4.94
CA ILE A 154 18.77 11.22 5.27
C ILE A 154 20.20 11.23 4.68
N ASP A 155 20.37 11.71 3.46
CA ASP A 155 21.69 11.82 2.80
C ASP A 155 22.63 12.79 3.55
N HIS A 156 22.08 13.86 4.14
CA HIS A 156 22.85 14.83 4.93
C HIS A 156 23.08 14.37 6.37
N ALA A 157 22.09 13.75 6.98
CA ALA A 157 22.15 13.24 8.35
C ALA A 157 21.21 12.03 8.50
N MET A 158 21.78 10.86 8.78
CA MET A 158 21.01 9.64 8.99
C MET A 158 20.22 9.70 10.31
N PRO A 159 18.87 9.68 10.28
CA PRO A 159 18.06 9.69 11.50
C PRO A 159 18.06 8.33 12.19
N LEU A 160 17.87 8.34 13.52
CA LEU A 160 17.60 7.13 14.28
C LEU A 160 16.29 6.49 13.81
N ALA A 161 15.25 7.32 13.61
CA ALA A 161 13.94 6.88 13.16
C ALA A 161 13.25 7.98 12.33
N VAL A 162 12.40 7.54 11.42
CA VAL A 162 11.50 8.38 10.62
C VAL A 162 10.08 8.02 11.01
N HIS A 163 9.34 8.96 11.60
CA HIS A 163 7.89 8.87 11.68
C HIS A 163 7.31 9.38 10.36
N TRP A 164 6.74 8.48 9.58
CA TRP A 164 6.09 8.81 8.32
C TRP A 164 4.58 8.89 8.54
N THR A 165 4.02 10.10 8.56
CA THR A 165 2.64 10.29 9.04
C THR A 165 1.58 9.75 8.08
N GLN A 166 1.90 9.63 6.79
CA GLN A 166 0.93 9.14 5.80
C GLN A 166 0.48 7.70 6.09
N SER A 167 1.42 6.80 6.43
CA SER A 167 1.11 5.44 6.84
C SER A 167 1.23 5.25 8.35
N ASP A 168 1.30 6.33 9.12
CA ASP A 168 1.50 6.34 10.58
C ASP A 168 2.49 5.26 11.08
N THR A 169 3.65 5.17 10.41
CA THR A 169 4.63 4.09 10.64
C THR A 169 5.98 4.66 11.04
N PHE A 170 6.69 3.95 11.93
CA PHE A 170 8.10 4.20 12.19
C PHE A 170 9.01 3.27 11.41
N LEU A 171 9.99 3.88 10.75
CA LEU A 171 11.03 3.20 9.99
C LEU A 171 12.40 3.67 10.47
N SER A 172 13.42 2.82 10.39
CA SER A 172 14.80 3.32 10.44
C SER A 172 15.09 4.17 9.20
N GLY A 173 16.06 5.10 9.28
CA GLY A 173 16.46 5.89 8.11
C GLY A 173 16.85 5.03 6.90
N ASP A 174 17.65 3.98 7.11
CA ASP A 174 18.05 3.03 6.06
C ASP A 174 16.87 2.25 5.46
N LEU A 175 15.89 1.86 6.29
CA LEU A 175 14.71 1.15 5.79
C LEU A 175 13.83 2.11 4.98
N PHE A 176 13.64 3.34 5.46
CA PHE A 176 12.93 4.37 4.72
C PHE A 176 13.58 4.60 3.36
N ASP A 177 14.88 4.86 3.30
CA ASP A 177 15.55 5.16 2.03
C ASP A 177 15.48 3.98 1.05
N ARG A 178 15.63 2.73 1.52
CA ARG A 178 15.44 1.54 0.69
C ARG A 178 14.03 1.44 0.08
N ILE A 179 13.00 1.69 0.87
CA ILE A 179 11.61 1.64 0.37
C ILE A 179 11.36 2.83 -0.58
N ALA A 180 11.83 4.02 -0.21
CA ALA A 180 11.65 5.25 -0.96
C ALA A 180 12.46 5.29 -2.28
N ALA A 181 13.50 4.49 -2.40
CA ALA A 181 14.25 4.26 -3.63
C ALA A 181 13.52 3.33 -4.60
N GLY A 182 12.51 2.59 -4.14
CA GLY A 182 11.61 1.83 -5.02
C GLY A 182 10.63 2.77 -5.74
N ASP A 183 10.27 2.43 -6.98
CA ASP A 183 9.26 3.15 -7.77
C ASP A 183 7.83 2.64 -7.50
N GLU A 184 7.60 1.91 -6.40
CA GLU A 184 6.30 1.29 -6.09
C GLU A 184 5.35 2.28 -5.41
N THR A 185 4.36 2.76 -6.15
CA THR A 185 3.24 3.55 -5.63
C THR A 185 1.92 2.97 -6.16
N PRO A 186 0.94 2.65 -5.30
CA PRO A 186 1.03 2.64 -3.83
C PRO A 186 1.91 1.51 -3.28
N GLY A 187 2.41 1.65 -2.06
CA GLY A 187 3.38 0.73 -1.44
C GLY A 187 3.51 0.91 0.08
N PRO A 188 4.57 0.40 0.72
CA PRO A 188 4.70 0.40 2.19
C PRO A 188 4.79 1.78 2.85
N LEU A 189 5.22 2.83 2.14
CA LEU A 189 5.15 4.22 2.64
C LEU A 189 3.73 4.80 2.56
N HIS A 190 2.84 4.18 1.80
CA HIS A 190 1.54 4.74 1.47
C HIS A 190 0.41 4.11 2.29
N ILE A 191 0.62 2.85 2.68
CA ILE A 191 -0.40 1.98 3.26
C ILE A 191 0.10 1.41 4.58
N HIS A 192 -0.69 1.58 5.63
CA HIS A 192 -0.44 0.95 6.92
C HIS A 192 -1.18 -0.39 6.99
N PRO A 193 -0.49 -1.52 7.25
CA PRO A 193 -1.15 -2.78 7.53
C PRO A 193 -1.54 -2.88 9.01
N ILE A 194 -2.84 -3.02 9.26
CA ILE A 194 -3.41 -3.34 10.57
C ILE A 194 -3.52 -4.86 10.66
N LEU A 195 -2.65 -5.46 11.47
CA LEU A 195 -2.68 -6.89 11.75
C LEU A 195 -3.70 -7.18 12.86
N PHE A 196 -4.59 -8.14 12.62
CA PHE A 196 -5.64 -8.51 13.56
C PHE A 196 -5.92 -10.01 13.52
N GLY A 197 -6.50 -10.55 14.57
CA GLY A 197 -6.81 -11.97 14.63
C GLY A 197 -7.34 -12.38 16.00
N PRO A 198 -7.99 -13.55 16.10
CA PRO A 198 -8.38 -14.09 17.38
C PRO A 198 -7.13 -14.38 18.24
N ARG A 199 -7.30 -14.33 19.56
CA ARG A 199 -6.26 -14.82 20.46
C ARG A 199 -6.14 -16.34 20.27
N PRO A 200 -4.95 -16.89 19.95
CA PRO A 200 -4.79 -18.32 19.79
C PRO A 200 -5.07 -19.04 21.12
N ALA A 201 -5.72 -20.20 21.05
CA ALA A 201 -5.80 -21.10 22.19
C ALA A 201 -4.42 -21.72 22.48
N ALA A 202 -4.26 -22.34 23.64
CA ALA A 202 -2.99 -22.97 24.01
C ALA A 202 -2.66 -24.12 23.05
N GLY A 203 -1.57 -23.97 22.29
CA GLY A 203 -1.10 -24.98 21.32
C GLY A 203 -1.54 -24.72 19.88
N ASP A 204 -2.43 -23.76 19.63
CA ASP A 204 -2.87 -23.39 18.28
C ASP A 204 -1.93 -22.35 17.66
N GLU A 205 -1.78 -22.41 16.34
CA GLU A 205 -1.12 -21.34 15.59
C GLU A 205 -2.01 -20.08 15.55
N ALA A 206 -1.37 -18.91 15.62
CA ALA A 206 -2.08 -17.64 15.54
C ALA A 206 -2.56 -17.41 14.11
N LEU A 207 -3.88 -17.30 13.92
CA LEU A 207 -4.47 -16.85 12.67
C LEU A 207 -4.39 -15.33 12.61
N ILE A 208 -3.79 -14.80 11.54
CA ILE A 208 -3.55 -13.37 11.39
C ILE A 208 -4.15 -12.90 10.08
N GLY A 209 -5.06 -11.94 10.17
CA GLY A 209 -5.63 -11.18 9.08
C GLY A 209 -4.88 -9.87 8.87
N VAL A 210 -5.11 -9.27 7.70
CA VAL A 210 -4.54 -7.98 7.32
C VAL A 210 -5.67 -7.07 6.89
N ARG A 211 -5.78 -5.90 7.52
CA ARG A 211 -6.65 -4.81 7.08
C ARG A 211 -5.78 -3.62 6.72
N THR A 212 -6.01 -3.00 5.58
CA THR A 212 -5.24 -1.81 5.21
C THR A 212 -5.84 -0.54 5.79
N PHE A 213 -4.96 0.45 5.96
CA PHE A 213 -5.33 1.85 6.11
C PHE A 213 -4.55 2.68 5.08
N GLY A 214 -5.28 3.44 4.26
CA GLY A 214 -4.72 4.31 3.23
C GLY A 214 -4.95 3.81 1.80
N VAL A 215 -5.36 2.55 1.58
CA VAL A 215 -5.65 2.05 0.22
C VAL A 215 -6.80 2.81 -0.43
N ARG A 216 -7.75 3.27 0.38
CA ARG A 216 -8.88 4.07 -0.08
C ARG A 216 -8.46 5.31 -0.87
N HIS A 217 -7.26 5.85 -0.67
CA HIS A 217 -6.78 6.99 -1.44
C HIS A 217 -6.63 6.66 -2.94
N TRP A 218 -6.39 5.40 -3.28
CA TRP A 218 -6.30 4.94 -4.67
C TRP A 218 -7.59 4.28 -5.17
N LEU A 219 -8.22 3.44 -4.35
CA LEU A 219 -9.33 2.60 -4.83
C LEU A 219 -10.71 3.03 -4.29
N GLY A 220 -10.77 4.06 -3.44
CA GLY A 220 -12.01 4.46 -2.75
C GLY A 220 -12.49 3.48 -1.65
N ARG A 221 -11.85 2.32 -1.51
CA ARG A 221 -12.12 1.28 -0.51
C ARG A 221 -10.84 0.86 0.20
N GLU A 222 -10.93 0.36 1.43
CA GLU A 222 -9.81 -0.37 2.05
C GLU A 222 -9.76 -1.81 1.53
N VAL A 223 -8.70 -2.55 1.85
CA VAL A 223 -8.57 -3.98 1.54
C VAL A 223 -8.47 -4.77 2.85
N ILE A 224 -9.14 -5.92 2.89
CA ILE A 224 -9.09 -6.84 4.02
C ILE A 224 -8.83 -8.27 3.55
N ILE A 225 -8.04 -8.99 4.32
CA ILE A 225 -7.91 -10.44 4.29
C ILE A 225 -8.23 -10.91 5.71
N GLN A 226 -9.28 -11.73 5.85
CA GLN A 226 -9.68 -12.27 7.14
C GLN A 226 -8.59 -13.17 7.74
N PRO A 227 -8.53 -13.33 9.07
CA PRO A 227 -7.57 -14.22 9.72
C PRO A 227 -7.62 -15.63 9.13
N ASN A 228 -6.47 -16.11 8.68
CA ASN A 228 -6.33 -17.42 8.06
C ASN A 228 -4.94 -18.00 8.37
N VAL A 229 -4.69 -19.21 7.87
CA VAL A 229 -3.47 -20.00 8.14
C VAL A 229 -2.24 -19.52 7.34
N LEU A 230 -2.43 -18.68 6.33
CA LEU A 230 -1.30 -18.15 5.55
C LEU A 230 -0.53 -17.11 6.35
N PRO A 231 0.81 -17.03 6.19
CA PRO A 231 1.58 -15.97 6.80
C PRO A 231 1.07 -14.59 6.41
N TRP A 232 0.91 -13.70 7.38
CA TRP A 232 0.41 -12.34 7.15
C TRP A 232 1.25 -11.57 6.10
N ALA A 233 2.55 -11.86 6.02
CA ALA A 233 3.47 -11.27 5.06
C ALA A 233 3.09 -11.62 3.60
N ALA A 234 2.75 -12.88 3.33
CA ALA A 234 2.29 -13.33 2.01
C ALA A 234 0.93 -12.70 1.64
N ASN A 235 0.04 -12.59 2.62
CA ASN A 235 -1.23 -11.89 2.46
C ASN A 235 -1.01 -10.40 2.14
N LEU A 236 -0.08 -9.73 2.83
CA LEU A 236 0.25 -8.32 2.54
C LEU A 236 0.89 -8.14 1.16
N GLU A 237 1.79 -9.03 0.74
CA GLU A 237 2.35 -9.02 -0.61
C GLU A 237 1.27 -9.19 -1.68
N THR A 238 0.25 -10.03 -1.41
CA THR A 238 -0.91 -10.21 -2.28
C THR A 238 -1.77 -8.95 -2.35
N VAL A 239 -1.98 -8.24 -1.24
CA VAL A 239 -2.66 -6.94 -1.22
C VAL A 239 -1.93 -5.94 -2.11
N PHE A 240 -0.59 -5.86 -2.03
CA PHE A 240 0.19 -5.00 -2.93
C PHE A 240 0.11 -5.43 -4.39
N ALA A 241 0.07 -6.73 -4.68
CA ALA A 241 -0.14 -7.23 -6.04
C ALA A 241 -1.51 -6.82 -6.60
N PHE A 242 -2.58 -6.96 -5.81
CA PHE A 242 -3.92 -6.49 -6.16
C PHE A 242 -3.93 -4.99 -6.48
N LEU A 243 -3.27 -4.19 -5.63
CA LEU A 243 -3.18 -2.75 -5.84
C LEU A 243 -2.42 -2.37 -7.11
N ARG A 244 -1.33 -3.06 -7.43
CA ARG A 244 -0.58 -2.84 -8.67
C ARG A 244 -1.44 -3.09 -9.90
N VAL A 245 -2.21 -4.18 -9.91
CA VAL A 245 -3.16 -4.48 -11.01
C VAL A 245 -4.21 -3.38 -11.13
N ALA A 246 -4.76 -2.92 -10.00
CA ALA A 246 -5.80 -1.91 -9.96
C ALA A 246 -5.32 -0.50 -10.38
N THR A 247 -4.06 -0.17 -10.13
CA THR A 247 -3.54 1.21 -10.27
C THR A 247 -2.58 1.42 -11.44
N MET A 248 -2.11 0.35 -12.10
CA MET A 248 -1.26 0.49 -13.28
C MET A 248 -1.99 1.14 -14.46
N PRO A 249 -1.27 1.67 -15.47
CA PRO A 249 -1.90 2.20 -16.68
C PRO A 249 -2.79 1.15 -17.36
N GLY A 250 -4.07 1.48 -17.59
CA GLY A 250 -5.06 0.52 -18.10
C GLY A 250 -5.60 -0.46 -17.06
N GLY A 251 -5.16 -0.33 -15.80
CA GLY A 251 -5.59 -1.09 -14.63
C GLY A 251 -7.10 -1.03 -14.39
N TYR A 252 -7.60 -2.05 -13.71
CA TYR A 252 -9.01 -2.17 -13.36
C TYR A 252 -9.17 -2.86 -12.01
N ILE A 253 -10.30 -2.59 -11.35
CA ILE A 253 -10.72 -3.35 -10.17
C ILE A 253 -11.28 -4.68 -10.63
N ILE A 254 -10.72 -5.79 -10.14
CA ILE A 254 -11.25 -7.12 -10.39
C ILE A 254 -12.73 -7.16 -9.94
N PRO A 255 -13.66 -7.60 -10.81
CA PRO A 255 -15.08 -7.63 -10.51
C PRO A 255 -15.41 -8.43 -9.25
N ASP A 256 -16.55 -8.12 -8.65
CA ASP A 256 -17.06 -8.84 -7.50
C ASP A 256 -17.28 -10.33 -7.82
N GLY A 257 -16.83 -11.20 -6.93
CA GLY A 257 -16.89 -12.67 -7.08
C GLY A 257 -15.79 -13.28 -7.97
N ASP A 258 -15.10 -12.48 -8.79
CA ASP A 258 -14.03 -12.98 -9.65
C ASP A 258 -12.75 -13.30 -8.86
N THR A 259 -11.85 -14.07 -9.49
CA THR A 259 -10.58 -14.47 -8.89
C THR A 259 -9.40 -13.83 -9.61
N PHE A 260 -8.34 -13.54 -8.86
CA PHE A 260 -7.07 -13.08 -9.41
C PHE A 260 -5.88 -13.85 -8.84
N GLY A 261 -4.80 -13.86 -9.62
CA GLY A 261 -3.55 -14.53 -9.28
C GLY A 261 -2.53 -14.36 -10.41
N PRO A 262 -1.27 -14.74 -10.18
CA PRO A 262 -0.24 -14.75 -11.22
C PRO A 262 -0.53 -15.80 -12.29
N GLU A 263 0.03 -15.60 -13.49
CA GLU A 263 -0.15 -16.50 -14.63
C GLU A 263 0.41 -17.91 -14.40
N ASP A 264 1.38 -18.05 -13.50
CA ASP A 264 1.94 -19.36 -13.10
C ASP A 264 1.01 -20.14 -12.16
N ARG A 265 -0.15 -19.57 -11.79
CA ARG A 265 -1.17 -20.17 -10.94
C ARG A 265 -0.65 -20.58 -9.56
N SER A 266 0.44 -19.96 -9.10
CA SER A 266 1.04 -20.22 -7.79
C SER A 266 0.14 -19.81 -6.61
N LEU A 267 -0.74 -18.83 -6.82
CA LEU A 267 -1.77 -18.42 -5.87
C LEU A 267 -3.05 -17.97 -6.57
N SER A 268 -4.17 -17.99 -5.85
CA SER A 268 -5.46 -17.50 -6.32
C SER A 268 -6.27 -16.95 -5.16
N TYR A 269 -6.84 -15.76 -5.34
CA TYR A 269 -7.69 -15.09 -4.36
C TYR A 269 -9.00 -14.66 -5.03
N ARG A 270 -10.14 -14.84 -4.35
CA ARG A 270 -11.44 -14.31 -4.76
C ARG A 270 -11.58 -12.88 -4.24
N VAL A 271 -12.12 -11.98 -5.06
CA VAL A 271 -12.36 -10.58 -4.69
C VAL A 271 -13.83 -10.39 -4.38
N LEU A 272 -14.14 -9.89 -3.19
CA LEU A 272 -15.50 -9.56 -2.77
C LEU A 272 -15.62 -8.06 -2.46
N HIS A 273 -16.70 -7.43 -2.89
CA HIS A 273 -16.95 -6.00 -2.75
C HIS A 273 -17.95 -5.77 -1.62
N HIS A 274 -17.49 -5.14 -0.53
CA HIS A 274 -18.33 -4.88 0.65
C HIS A 274 -18.53 -3.39 0.87
N ASP A 275 -19.78 -2.97 1.06
CA ASP A 275 -20.10 -1.60 1.43
C ASP A 275 -19.94 -1.35 2.94
N ALA A 276 -19.92 -0.08 3.33
CA ALA A 276 -19.88 0.29 4.73
C ALA A 276 -21.12 -0.26 5.47
N GLY A 277 -20.90 -0.83 6.66
CA GLY A 277 -21.95 -1.49 7.44
C GLY A 277 -22.11 -2.99 7.15
N THR A 278 -21.42 -3.54 6.16
CA THR A 278 -21.38 -5.00 5.95
C THR A 278 -20.60 -5.69 7.06
N VAL A 279 -21.11 -6.82 7.56
CA VAL A 279 -20.41 -7.69 8.50
C VAL A 279 -19.56 -8.68 7.71
N ILE A 280 -18.25 -8.68 7.95
CA ILE A 280 -17.28 -9.58 7.29
C ILE A 280 -16.68 -10.50 8.35
N GLY A 281 -16.74 -11.82 8.11
CA GLY A 281 -16.33 -12.83 9.09
C GLY A 281 -17.17 -12.76 10.38
N ASP A 282 -16.53 -13.03 11.52
CA ASP A 282 -17.19 -13.05 12.83
C ASP A 282 -17.17 -11.68 13.54
N GLY A 283 -16.89 -10.61 12.80
CA GLY A 283 -16.52 -9.31 13.33
C GLY A 283 -17.65 -8.28 13.45
N ALA A 284 -17.27 -7.07 13.88
CA ALA A 284 -18.12 -5.89 13.79
C ALA A 284 -18.27 -5.44 12.32
N PRO A 285 -19.36 -4.71 11.99
CA PRO A 285 -19.53 -4.11 10.66
C PRO A 285 -18.32 -3.26 10.27
N VAL A 286 -17.92 -3.31 8.99
CA VAL A 286 -16.86 -2.43 8.50
C VAL A 286 -17.34 -0.97 8.48
N ASP A 287 -16.49 -0.07 8.97
CA ASP A 287 -16.75 1.37 9.05
C ASP A 287 -16.58 2.10 7.71
N VAL A 288 -15.92 1.46 6.74
CA VAL A 288 -15.69 1.99 5.40
C VAL A 288 -15.90 0.90 4.34
N PRO A 289 -16.24 1.28 3.10
CA PRO A 289 -16.28 0.32 1.99
C PRO A 289 -14.93 -0.41 1.84
N THR A 290 -14.98 -1.71 1.58
CA THR A 290 -13.81 -2.60 1.62
C THR A 290 -13.85 -3.64 0.50
N TYR A 291 -12.69 -3.96 -0.07
CA TYR A 291 -12.47 -5.16 -0.87
C TYR A 291 -11.95 -6.28 0.04
N GLU A 292 -12.64 -7.41 0.07
CA GLU A 292 -12.13 -8.61 0.73
C GLU A 292 -11.41 -9.50 -0.28
N LEU A 293 -10.18 -9.90 0.03
CA LEU A 293 -9.44 -10.90 -0.75
C LEU A 293 -9.48 -12.22 0.01
N VAL A 294 -10.26 -13.18 -0.49
CA VAL A 294 -10.41 -14.50 0.11
C VAL A 294 -9.40 -15.45 -0.53
N PRO A 295 -8.40 -15.97 0.21
CA PRO A 295 -7.45 -16.91 -0.35
C PRO A 295 -8.18 -18.20 -0.78
N LEU A 296 -7.90 -18.68 -2.00
CA LEU A 296 -8.42 -19.96 -2.51
C LEU A 296 -7.30 -21.00 -2.67
N LYS A 297 -6.09 -20.55 -3.03
CA LYS A 297 -4.94 -21.41 -3.26
C LYS A 297 -3.64 -20.64 -2.99
N HIS A 298 -2.67 -21.29 -2.37
CA HIS A 298 -1.29 -20.82 -2.25
C HIS A 298 -0.32 -22.02 -2.23
N VAL A 299 0.41 -22.25 -3.33
CA VAL A 299 1.24 -23.45 -3.52
C VAL A 299 2.40 -23.54 -2.53
N GLU A 300 3.11 -22.42 -2.30
CA GLU A 300 4.26 -22.38 -1.39
C GLU A 300 3.93 -22.84 0.04
N TYR A 301 2.73 -22.52 0.51
CA TYR A 301 2.25 -22.88 1.86
C TYR A 301 1.29 -24.08 1.86
N GLY A 302 1.17 -24.79 0.73
CA GLY A 302 0.31 -25.97 0.61
C GLY A 302 -1.18 -25.71 0.91
N TYR A 303 -1.65 -24.49 0.69
CA TYR A 303 -3.01 -24.07 1.03
C TYR A 303 -3.95 -24.19 -0.17
N VAL A 304 -5.11 -24.84 0.02
CA VAL A 304 -6.21 -24.89 -0.97
C VAL A 304 -7.53 -24.94 -0.20
N THR A 305 -8.51 -24.12 -0.59
CA THR A 305 -9.86 -24.16 -0.02
C THR A 305 -10.78 -25.12 -0.76
N PRO A 306 -11.85 -25.63 -0.12
CA PRO A 306 -12.86 -26.45 -0.79
C PRO A 306 -13.53 -25.76 -1.99
N ASP A 307 -13.63 -24.43 -1.96
CA ASP A 307 -14.24 -23.62 -3.01
C ASP A 307 -13.30 -23.34 -4.20
N HIS A 308 -12.04 -23.81 -4.14
CA HIS A 308 -11.10 -23.64 -5.23
C HIS A 308 -11.45 -24.57 -6.40
N VAL A 309 -11.64 -23.99 -7.58
CA VAL A 309 -11.81 -24.76 -8.82
C VAL A 309 -10.44 -25.15 -9.38
N PRO A 310 -10.14 -26.45 -9.54
CA PRO A 310 -8.83 -26.92 -9.99
C PRO A 310 -8.38 -26.33 -11.33
N ASP A 311 -7.07 -26.13 -11.47
CA ASP A 311 -6.45 -25.60 -12.68
C ASP A 311 -6.69 -26.46 -13.94
N ALA A 312 -7.00 -27.76 -13.76
CA ALA A 312 -7.35 -28.68 -14.83
C ALA A 312 -8.73 -28.39 -15.46
N ASN A 313 -9.60 -27.66 -14.74
CA ASN A 313 -10.94 -27.32 -15.20
C ASN A 313 -10.99 -25.99 -15.97
N VAL A 314 -9.83 -25.45 -16.34
CA VAL A 314 -9.73 -24.29 -17.24
C VAL A 314 -10.07 -24.75 -18.66
N PHE A 315 -10.95 -24.01 -19.33
CA PHE A 315 -11.30 -24.26 -20.73
C PHE A 315 -11.16 -23.01 -21.58
N ASP A 316 -11.20 -23.18 -22.90
CA ASP A 316 -11.16 -22.07 -23.85
C ASP A 316 -12.43 -21.24 -23.75
N ASP A 317 -12.28 -20.02 -23.25
CA ASP A 317 -13.32 -19.02 -23.05
C ASP A 317 -13.89 -18.48 -24.37
N ARG A 318 -13.34 -18.88 -25.53
CA ARG A 318 -13.86 -18.60 -26.88
C ARG A 318 -14.65 -19.77 -27.47
N ALA A 319 -14.57 -20.96 -26.87
CA ALA A 319 -15.19 -22.18 -27.39
C ALA A 319 -16.64 -22.40 -26.90
N PHE A 320 -17.14 -21.58 -25.96
CA PHE A 320 -18.52 -21.61 -25.42
C PHE A 320 -19.08 -23.03 -25.19
N PRO A 321 -18.47 -23.83 -24.30
CA PRO A 321 -18.83 -25.23 -24.10
C PRO A 321 -20.30 -25.41 -23.68
N ALA A 322 -21.01 -26.33 -24.36
CA ALA A 322 -22.44 -26.52 -24.20
C ALA A 322 -22.88 -26.88 -22.77
N GLY A 323 -22.03 -27.54 -21.98
CA GLY A 323 -22.36 -27.92 -20.59
C GLY A 323 -22.32 -26.79 -19.56
N ILE A 324 -21.85 -25.60 -19.95
CA ILE A 324 -21.68 -24.44 -19.06
C ILE A 324 -22.52 -23.25 -19.54
N MET A 325 -22.76 -23.16 -20.85
CA MET A 325 -23.58 -22.09 -21.41
C MET A 325 -25.05 -22.27 -21.01
N PRO A 326 -25.77 -21.19 -20.67
CA PRO A 326 -27.21 -21.23 -20.48
C PRO A 326 -27.94 -21.78 -21.71
N ASP A 327 -29.04 -22.49 -21.47
CA ASP A 327 -29.90 -23.03 -22.52
C ASP A 327 -30.58 -21.92 -23.33
N ASP A 328 -30.87 -20.78 -22.68
CA ASP A 328 -31.54 -19.67 -23.34
C ASP A 328 -30.55 -18.74 -24.08
N GLN A 329 -30.91 -18.37 -25.30
CA GLN A 329 -30.04 -17.63 -26.20
C GLN A 329 -29.66 -16.23 -25.67
N ASN A 330 -30.55 -15.59 -24.90
CA ASN A 330 -30.31 -14.26 -24.37
C ASN A 330 -29.27 -14.28 -23.25
N SER A 331 -29.39 -15.19 -22.28
CA SER A 331 -28.41 -15.37 -21.21
C SER A 331 -27.09 -15.91 -21.77
N LYS A 332 -27.14 -16.77 -22.78
CA LYS A 332 -25.93 -17.21 -23.50
C LYS A 332 -25.18 -16.03 -24.10
N MET A 333 -25.87 -15.11 -24.76
CA MET A 333 -25.27 -13.90 -25.31
C MET A 333 -24.78 -12.94 -24.22
N ALA A 334 -25.52 -12.80 -23.12
CA ALA A 334 -25.12 -11.97 -21.97
C ALA A 334 -23.81 -12.48 -21.36
N LEU A 335 -23.71 -13.79 -21.08
CA LEU A 335 -22.51 -14.42 -20.54
C LEU A 335 -21.31 -14.30 -21.50
N ALA A 336 -21.55 -14.48 -22.80
CA ALA A 336 -20.51 -14.31 -23.81
C ALA A 336 -19.98 -12.88 -23.87
N ASN A 337 -20.86 -11.88 -23.74
CA ASN A 337 -20.47 -10.48 -23.68
C ASN A 337 -19.69 -10.18 -22.40
N GLU A 338 -20.14 -10.69 -21.25
CA GLU A 338 -19.43 -10.56 -19.98
C GLU A 338 -18.01 -11.12 -20.06
N TRP A 339 -17.84 -12.34 -20.59
CA TRP A 339 -16.52 -12.92 -20.81
C TRP A 339 -15.68 -12.08 -21.78
N GLY A 340 -16.29 -11.57 -22.84
CA GLY A 340 -15.63 -10.67 -23.78
C GLY A 340 -15.13 -9.37 -23.14
N GLU A 341 -15.89 -8.79 -22.23
CA GLU A 341 -15.51 -7.60 -21.47
C GLU A 341 -14.40 -7.89 -20.46
N LYS A 342 -14.55 -8.96 -19.65
CA LYS A 342 -13.53 -9.39 -18.69
C LYS A 342 -12.20 -9.73 -19.36
N ARG A 343 -12.25 -10.38 -20.53
CA ARG A 343 -11.06 -10.65 -21.35
C ARG A 343 -10.35 -9.37 -21.78
N LYS A 344 -11.10 -8.38 -22.30
CA LYS A 344 -10.52 -7.09 -22.73
C LYS A 344 -9.84 -6.37 -21.56
N LEU A 345 -10.43 -6.43 -20.37
CA LEU A 345 -9.84 -5.85 -19.16
C LEU A 345 -8.51 -6.54 -18.81
N ALA A 346 -8.50 -7.88 -18.74
CA ALA A 346 -7.30 -8.65 -18.41
C ALA A 346 -6.19 -8.47 -19.47
N GLU A 347 -6.52 -8.60 -20.75
CA GLU A 347 -5.56 -8.42 -21.86
C GLU A 347 -5.05 -6.98 -21.94
N GLY A 348 -5.87 -5.99 -21.56
CA GLY A 348 -5.51 -4.57 -21.56
C GLY A 348 -4.35 -4.21 -20.64
N ILE A 349 -4.13 -5.00 -19.58
CA ILE A 349 -2.99 -4.86 -18.65
C ILE A 349 -1.88 -5.90 -18.92
N GLY A 350 -1.97 -6.64 -20.01
CA GLY A 350 -1.03 -7.71 -20.37
C GLY A 350 -1.22 -9.01 -19.58
N GLY A 351 -2.37 -9.19 -18.92
CA GLY A 351 -2.73 -10.44 -18.23
C GLY A 351 -3.55 -11.39 -19.11
N ARG A 352 -3.96 -12.50 -18.51
CA ARG A 352 -4.77 -13.54 -19.15
C ARG A 352 -6.12 -13.72 -18.44
N PHE A 353 -7.18 -13.82 -19.22
CA PHE A 353 -8.50 -14.24 -18.74
C PHE A 353 -8.65 -15.76 -18.87
N GLU A 354 -9.17 -16.39 -17.83
CA GLU A 354 -9.46 -17.83 -17.79
C GLU A 354 -10.85 -18.04 -17.20
N VAL A 355 -11.61 -18.97 -17.79
CA VAL A 355 -12.88 -19.44 -17.20
C VAL A 355 -12.66 -20.84 -16.65
N ARG A 356 -13.16 -21.06 -15.44
CA ARG A 356 -13.11 -22.34 -14.74
C ARG A 356 -14.51 -22.75 -14.39
N ALA A 357 -14.86 -24.00 -14.68
CA ALA A 357 -16.12 -24.58 -14.24
C ALA A 357 -15.88 -25.55 -13.09
N ALA A 358 -16.78 -25.51 -12.10
CA ALA A 358 -16.86 -26.58 -11.13
C ALA A 358 -17.26 -27.87 -11.86
N GLY A 359 -16.30 -28.76 -12.08
CA GLY A 359 -16.53 -30.12 -12.59
C GLY A 359 -16.68 -31.11 -11.44
N GLU A 360 -17.05 -32.35 -11.74
CA GLU A 360 -16.83 -33.46 -10.79
C GLU A 360 -15.33 -33.49 -10.46
N ALA A 361 -15.00 -33.38 -9.18
CA ALA A 361 -13.63 -33.36 -8.71
C ALA A 361 -12.89 -34.62 -9.20
N GLU A 362 -12.02 -34.48 -10.19
CA GLU A 362 -11.04 -35.52 -10.46
C GLU A 362 -10.16 -35.62 -9.21
N ALA A 363 -10.10 -36.83 -8.64
CA ALA A 363 -9.53 -37.08 -7.33
C ALA A 363 -8.20 -36.33 -7.15
N ALA A 364 -8.10 -35.59 -6.04
CA ALA A 364 -6.89 -34.89 -5.67
C ALA A 364 -5.68 -35.81 -5.88
N PRO A 365 -4.62 -35.37 -6.58
CA PRO A 365 -3.40 -36.17 -6.67
C PRO A 365 -2.97 -36.52 -5.23
N PRO A 366 -2.48 -37.76 -5.00
CA PRO A 366 -2.15 -38.21 -3.66
C PRO A 366 -1.21 -37.18 -3.00
N PRO A 367 -1.43 -36.88 -1.71
CA PRO A 367 -0.62 -35.90 -1.02
C PRO A 367 0.87 -36.25 -1.21
N PRO A 368 1.73 -35.27 -1.52
CA PRO A 368 3.16 -35.53 -1.57
C PRO A 368 3.59 -36.16 -0.24
N PRO A 369 4.57 -37.08 -0.25
CA PRO A 369 5.05 -37.68 0.98
C PRO A 369 5.42 -36.58 1.98
N PRO A 370 5.11 -36.75 3.27
CA PRO A 370 5.39 -35.74 4.27
C PRO A 370 6.87 -35.35 4.16
N PRO A 371 7.19 -34.04 4.17
CA PRO A 371 8.58 -33.62 4.13
C PRO A 371 9.32 -34.29 5.29
N SER A 372 10.52 -34.79 5.01
CA SER A 372 11.40 -35.31 6.06
C SER A 372 11.46 -34.28 7.20
N PRO A 373 11.38 -34.71 8.48
CA PRO A 373 11.36 -33.78 9.60
C PRO A 373 12.56 -32.85 9.49
N VAL A 374 12.29 -31.60 9.12
CA VAL A 374 13.28 -30.54 9.07
C VAL A 374 13.67 -30.31 10.52
N ILE A 375 14.90 -30.67 10.87
CA ILE A 375 15.54 -30.24 12.10
C ILE A 375 15.34 -28.73 12.15
N ALA A 376 14.65 -28.26 13.19
CA ALA A 376 14.26 -26.87 13.36
C ALA A 376 15.44 -25.94 13.00
N PRO A 377 15.27 -25.03 12.02
CA PRO A 377 16.21 -23.94 11.91
C PRO A 377 16.12 -23.15 13.21
N THR A 378 17.28 -22.92 13.82
CA THR A 378 17.53 -21.95 14.88
C THR A 378 16.72 -20.67 14.60
N PRO A 379 16.11 -20.03 15.62
CA PRO A 379 15.15 -18.94 15.41
C PRO A 379 15.78 -17.87 14.52
N SER A 380 15.40 -17.91 13.25
CA SER A 380 15.80 -16.93 12.27
C SER A 380 14.91 -15.73 12.55
N GLN A 381 15.52 -14.57 12.72
CA GLN A 381 14.82 -13.30 12.85
C GLN A 381 13.67 -13.24 11.83
N PRO A 382 12.49 -12.68 12.19
CA PRO A 382 11.41 -12.51 11.22
C PRO A 382 11.97 -11.70 10.05
N GLY A 383 12.18 -12.40 8.92
CA GLY A 383 12.53 -11.76 7.68
C GLY A 383 11.37 -10.81 7.35
N LEU A 384 11.71 -9.54 7.12
CA LEU A 384 10.78 -8.62 6.47
C LEU A 384 10.21 -9.35 5.22
N PRO A 385 8.90 -9.19 4.89
CA PRO A 385 8.42 -9.53 3.55
C PRO A 385 9.40 -8.97 2.53
N SER A 386 9.59 -9.65 1.42
CA SER A 386 10.68 -9.36 0.48
C SER A 386 10.53 -7.95 -0.12
N LEU A 387 11.03 -6.93 0.61
CA LEU A 387 11.16 -5.55 0.13
C LEU A 387 12.21 -5.45 -0.97
N SER A 388 12.93 -6.56 -1.25
CA SER A 388 13.68 -6.75 -2.48
C SER A 388 12.76 -7.30 -3.57
N GLY A 389 12.42 -6.46 -4.55
CA GLY A 389 11.77 -6.84 -5.82
C GLY A 389 12.61 -7.80 -6.69
N ARG A 390 12.89 -9.00 -6.19
CA ARG A 390 13.49 -10.11 -6.93
C ARG A 390 12.65 -11.37 -6.71
N GLY A 391 11.45 -11.36 -7.29
CA GLY A 391 10.55 -12.51 -7.33
C GLY A 391 9.60 -12.52 -8.53
N LEU A 392 9.10 -11.35 -8.98
CA LEU A 392 8.29 -11.23 -10.20
C LEU A 392 9.03 -10.39 -11.25
N ARG A 393 9.95 -11.03 -11.96
CA ARG A 393 10.47 -10.49 -13.22
C ARG A 393 9.42 -10.72 -14.31
N SER A 394 8.52 -9.77 -14.53
CA SER A 394 7.97 -9.55 -15.88
C SER A 394 9.09 -8.97 -16.74
N ARG A 395 9.97 -9.86 -17.23
CA ARG A 395 10.96 -9.49 -18.25
C ARG A 395 10.21 -9.36 -19.58
N VAL A 396 9.88 -8.13 -19.95
CA VAL A 396 9.58 -7.79 -21.35
C VAL A 396 10.89 -7.94 -22.13
N PHE A 397 11.05 -9.06 -22.83
CA PHE A 397 12.11 -9.21 -23.81
C PHE A 397 11.58 -8.87 -25.19
N GLY A 398 12.26 -7.93 -25.85
CA GLY A 398 12.05 -7.64 -27.26
C GLY A 398 13.13 -6.72 -27.81
N ARG A 399 14.28 -7.29 -28.18
CA ARG A 399 15.10 -6.71 -29.26
C ARG A 399 15.67 -7.83 -30.13
N LYS A 400 15.23 -7.89 -31.40
CA LYS A 400 16.15 -7.83 -32.56
C LYS A 400 15.39 -7.53 -33.86
N GLU A 401 15.85 -6.45 -34.49
CA GLU A 401 15.98 -6.12 -35.92
C GLU A 401 15.15 -6.88 -36.97
N ALA A 402 14.41 -6.11 -37.76
CA ALA A 402 14.75 -5.89 -39.16
C ALA A 402 14.81 -4.38 -39.43
#